data_AF-A0A1V5RVI7-F1
#
_entry.id   AF-A0A1V5RVI7-F1
#
_cell.length_a   1.000
_cell.length_b   1.000
_cell.length_c   1.000
_cell.angle_alpha   90.00
_cell.angle_beta   90.00
_cell.angle_gamma   90.00
#
_symmetry.space_group_name_H-M   'P 1'
#
loop_
_entity.id
_entity.type
_entity.pdbx_description
1 polymer ?
#
loop_
_entity_poly.entity_id
_entity_poly.type
_entity_poly.pdbx_seq_one_letter_code
_entity_poly.pdbx_strand_id
1 'polypeptide(L)'
;MPIVISLYDFFAFTIPGFLYLALLVYFFNIGGIVRVDEQTLKSLSLAHVVLLAIPAYILGAVFTPTARIWHRLFSRNPDIAGAVLKRFRATHPSVMVNFEAQEAFLLLAFIQRRNKEVATNIERLNAIHIMLRNISFAFLLLTVAQLVEFLRIGWSVWGVFPPLVLFLLSLFAGKAGVRFAELFFLAIYEAIAADRLQVEELVGYKPRECQAS
;
A
#
# COMPACT_ATOMS: atom_id res chain seq x y z
N MET A 1 10.20 -12.60 -17.86
CA MET A 1 9.36 -12.93 -16.70
C MET A 1 7.92 -12.64 -17.08
N PRO A 2 6.99 -13.61 -17.05
CA PRO A 2 5.58 -13.29 -17.25
C PRO A 2 5.17 -12.32 -16.13
N ILE A 3 4.67 -11.16 -16.50
CA ILE A 3 4.08 -10.22 -15.55
C ILE A 3 2.74 -10.84 -15.14
N VAL A 4 2.78 -11.74 -14.14
CA VAL A 4 1.56 -12.21 -13.49
C VAL A 4 1.10 -11.05 -12.62
N ILE A 5 0.26 -10.19 -13.19
CA ILE A 5 -0.39 -9.12 -12.42
C ILE A 5 -1.34 -9.82 -11.45
N SER A 6 -1.03 -9.76 -10.15
CA SER A 6 -1.94 -10.23 -9.13
C SER A 6 -3.21 -9.37 -9.17
N LEU A 7 -4.38 -9.97 -8.93
CA LEU A 7 -5.64 -9.23 -8.82
C LEU A 7 -5.53 -8.09 -7.79
N TYR A 8 -4.74 -8.31 -6.72
CA TYR A 8 -4.46 -7.31 -5.71
C TYR A 8 -3.64 -6.14 -6.22
N ASP A 9 -2.64 -6.38 -7.08
CA ASP A 9 -1.83 -5.32 -7.70
C ASP A 9 -2.71 -4.44 -8.58
N PHE A 10 -3.61 -5.06 -9.36
CA PHE A 10 -4.57 -4.32 -10.17
C PHE A 10 -5.37 -3.33 -9.32
N PHE A 11 -5.96 -3.78 -8.21
CA PHE A 11 -6.73 -2.89 -7.33
C PHE A 11 -5.87 -1.87 -6.59
N ALA A 12 -4.64 -2.24 -6.22
CA ALA A 12 -3.71 -1.35 -5.51
C ALA A 12 -3.35 -0.10 -6.32
N PHE A 13 -3.39 -0.19 -7.65
CA PHE A 13 -3.17 0.95 -8.55
C PHE A 13 -4.49 1.56 -9.05
N THR A 14 -5.50 0.75 -9.39
CA THR A 14 -6.75 1.25 -9.99
C THR A 14 -7.58 2.09 -9.01
N ILE A 15 -7.72 1.67 -7.74
CA ILE A 15 -8.52 2.39 -6.74
C ILE A 15 -7.98 3.82 -6.49
N PRO A 16 -6.71 4.03 -6.12
CA PRO A 16 -6.16 5.37 -6.02
C PRO A 16 -6.10 6.08 -7.38
N GLY A 17 -5.95 5.32 -8.46
CA GLY A 17 -6.08 5.79 -9.84
C GLY A 17 -7.35 6.57 -10.11
N PHE A 18 -8.49 6.07 -9.64
CA PHE A 18 -9.77 6.77 -9.74
C PHE A 18 -9.78 8.08 -8.95
N LEU A 19 -9.10 8.15 -7.81
CA LEU A 19 -8.97 9.41 -7.06
C LEU A 19 -8.13 10.44 -7.83
N TYR A 20 -7.03 9.99 -8.47
CA TYR A 20 -6.24 10.87 -9.33
C TYR A 20 -7.01 11.31 -10.57
N LEU A 21 -7.81 10.43 -11.17
CA LEU A 21 -8.68 10.78 -12.29
C LEU A 21 -9.73 11.82 -11.88
N ALA A 22 -10.38 11.61 -10.72
CA ALA A 22 -11.34 12.57 -10.16
C ALA A 22 -10.67 13.93 -9.88
N LEU A 23 -9.44 13.93 -9.36
CA LEU A 23 -8.65 15.14 -9.16
C LEU A 23 -8.39 15.87 -10.49
N LEU A 24 -7.99 15.17 -11.55
CA LEU A 24 -7.77 15.78 -12.87
C LEU A 24 -9.05 16.39 -13.44
N VAL A 25 -10.15 15.65 -13.36
CA VAL A 25 -11.47 16.13 -13.79
C VAL A 25 -11.88 17.37 -13.00
N TYR A 26 -11.66 17.37 -11.68
CA TYR A 26 -11.93 18.50 -10.81
C TYR A 26 -11.10 19.74 -11.21
N PHE A 27 -9.81 19.58 -11.46
CA PHE A 27 -8.95 20.68 -11.93
C PHE A 27 -9.40 21.22 -13.29
N PHE A 28 -9.76 20.36 -14.24
CA PHE A 28 -10.25 20.80 -15.54
C PHE A 28 -11.62 21.50 -15.45
N ASN A 29 -12.46 21.12 -14.49
CA ASN A 29 -13.72 21.79 -14.22
C ASN A 29 -13.51 23.20 -13.67
N ILE A 30 -12.65 23.34 -12.66
CA ILE A 30 -12.28 24.66 -12.10
C ILE A 30 -11.65 25.56 -13.18
N GLY A 31 -10.80 24.99 -14.04
CA GLY A 31 -10.16 25.70 -15.16
C GLY A 31 -11.11 26.04 -16.31
N GLY A 32 -12.37 25.58 -16.27
CA GLY A 32 -13.37 25.83 -17.31
C GLY A 32 -13.15 25.04 -18.61
N ILE A 33 -12.24 24.06 -18.61
CA ILE A 33 -11.92 23.22 -19.78
C ILE A 33 -13.00 22.15 -19.98
N VAL A 34 -13.47 21.55 -18.89
CA VAL A 34 -14.48 20.47 -18.91
C VAL A 34 -15.65 20.86 -18.03
N ARG A 35 -16.89 20.79 -18.53
CA ARG A 35 -18.08 20.92 -17.70
C ARG A 35 -18.59 19.53 -17.35
N VAL A 36 -18.50 19.17 -16.08
CA VAL A 36 -19.08 17.93 -15.58
C VAL A 36 -20.49 18.25 -15.11
N ASP A 37 -21.47 17.84 -15.91
CA ASP A 37 -22.89 17.92 -15.53
C ASP A 37 -23.30 16.65 -14.74
N GLU A 38 -24.27 16.81 -13.84
CA GLU A 38 -24.85 15.70 -13.08
C GLU A 38 -25.45 14.62 -13.99
N GLN A 39 -26.00 15.04 -15.13
CA GLN A 39 -26.59 14.12 -16.10
C GLN A 39 -25.55 13.17 -16.70
N THR A 40 -24.34 13.65 -16.96
CA THR A 40 -23.22 12.84 -17.45
C THR A 40 -22.82 11.77 -16.43
N LEU A 41 -22.81 12.12 -15.13
CA LEU A 41 -22.53 11.17 -14.05
C LEU A 41 -23.63 10.11 -13.92
N LYS A 42 -24.90 10.49 -14.10
CA LYS A 42 -26.04 9.56 -14.04
C LYS A 42 -26.10 8.61 -15.24
N SER A 43 -25.55 9.00 -16.39
CA SER A 43 -25.48 8.17 -17.60
C SER A 43 -24.30 7.19 -17.66
N LEU A 44 -23.44 7.17 -16.63
CA LEU A 44 -22.29 6.25 -16.58
C LEU A 44 -22.75 4.80 -16.50
N SER A 45 -22.65 4.08 -17.61
CA SER A 45 -22.87 2.63 -17.64
C SER A 45 -21.65 1.87 -17.10
N LEU A 46 -21.84 0.60 -16.71
CA LEU A 46 -20.75 -0.28 -16.28
C LEU A 46 -19.60 -0.35 -17.29
N ALA A 47 -19.91 -0.33 -18.60
CA ALA A 47 -18.91 -0.34 -19.66
C ALA A 47 -17.99 0.89 -19.59
N HIS A 48 -18.52 2.08 -19.26
CA HIS A 48 -17.72 3.27 -19.08
C HIS A 48 -16.81 3.16 -17.86
N VAL A 49 -17.29 2.61 -16.74
CA VAL A 49 -16.47 2.41 -15.53
C VAL A 49 -15.30 1.46 -15.82
N VAL A 50 -15.55 0.37 -16.54
CA VAL A 50 -14.51 -0.57 -16.98
C VAL A 50 -13.51 0.12 -17.91
N LEU A 51 -13.99 0.94 -18.86
CA LEU A 51 -13.12 1.70 -19.75
C LEU A 51 -12.24 2.71 -18.98
N LEU A 52 -12.80 3.36 -17.95
CA LEU A 52 -12.07 4.30 -17.08
C LEU A 52 -11.10 3.60 -16.13
N ALA A 53 -11.23 2.30 -15.89
CA ALA A 53 -10.30 1.54 -15.05
C ALA A 53 -8.89 1.50 -15.65
N ILE A 54 -8.76 1.51 -16.98
CA ILE A 54 -7.46 1.51 -17.68
C ILE A 54 -6.67 2.80 -17.38
N PRO A 55 -7.19 4.02 -17.67
CA PRO A 55 -6.46 5.24 -17.34
C PRO A 55 -6.30 5.42 -15.82
N ALA A 56 -7.26 4.97 -15.01
CA ALA A 56 -7.10 4.98 -13.55
C ALA A 56 -5.88 4.13 -13.12
N TYR A 57 -5.78 2.88 -13.58
CA TYR A 57 -4.63 2.01 -13.30
C TYR A 57 -3.30 2.67 -13.71
N ILE A 58 -3.23 3.25 -14.91
CA ILE A 58 -2.04 3.93 -15.41
C ILE A 58 -1.68 5.11 -14.50
N LEU A 59 -2.63 5.96 -14.14
CA LEU A 59 -2.39 7.10 -13.24
C LEU A 59 -1.91 6.62 -11.86
N GLY A 60 -2.55 5.59 -11.30
CA GLY A 60 -2.13 4.99 -10.04
C GLY A 60 -0.68 4.51 -10.07
N ALA A 61 -0.28 3.84 -11.15
CA ALA A 61 1.09 3.40 -11.35
C ALA A 61 2.07 4.59 -11.52
N VAL A 62 1.71 5.58 -12.34
CA VAL A 62 2.55 6.77 -12.62
C VAL A 62 2.80 7.61 -11.37
N PHE A 63 1.81 7.79 -10.50
CA PHE A 63 1.96 8.58 -9.28
C PHE A 63 2.61 7.83 -8.11
N THR A 64 2.82 6.52 -8.23
CA THR A 64 3.41 5.69 -7.15
C THR A 64 4.79 6.16 -6.67
N PRO A 65 5.75 6.57 -7.54
CA PRO A 65 7.03 7.12 -7.11
C PRO A 65 6.88 8.39 -6.25
N THR A 66 5.99 9.30 -6.64
CA THR A 66 5.72 10.54 -5.92
C THR A 66 5.04 10.27 -4.59
N ALA A 67 4.06 9.37 -4.57
CA ALA A 67 3.41 8.93 -3.35
C ALA A 67 4.39 8.27 -2.36
N ARG A 68 5.44 7.60 -2.86
CA ARG A 68 6.54 7.06 -2.03
C ARG A 68 7.34 8.16 -1.35
N ILE A 69 7.61 9.27 -2.03
CA ILE A 69 8.30 10.42 -1.44
C ILE A 69 7.46 11.00 -0.30
N TRP A 70 6.17 11.23 -0.54
CA TRP A 70 5.23 11.68 0.50
C TRP A 70 5.17 10.72 1.69
N HIS A 71 5.11 9.42 1.43
CA HIS A 71 5.00 8.40 2.46
C HIS A 71 6.19 8.35 3.43
N ARG A 72 7.38 8.79 2.99
CA ARG A 72 8.56 8.84 3.86
C ARG A 72 8.36 9.72 5.09
N LEU A 73 7.43 10.68 5.06
CA LEU A 73 7.11 11.52 6.21
C LEU A 73 6.39 10.76 7.34
N PHE A 74 5.76 9.62 7.04
CA PHE A 74 5.04 8.80 8.02
C PHE A 74 5.89 7.66 8.58
N SER A 75 6.88 7.21 7.80
CA SER A 75 7.80 6.14 8.21
C SER A 75 8.92 6.72 9.08
N ARG A 76 8.90 6.45 10.38
CA ARG A 76 10.00 6.80 11.29
C ARG A 76 11.31 6.10 10.94
N ASN A 77 11.23 4.88 10.41
CA ASN A 77 12.37 4.07 10.01
C ASN A 77 12.35 3.87 8.48
N PRO A 78 13.41 4.25 7.75
CA PRO A 78 13.51 3.99 6.32
C PRO A 78 13.64 2.48 6.02
N ASP A 79 14.20 1.73 6.97
CA ASP A 79 14.31 0.27 6.91
C ASP A 79 13.23 -0.40 7.80
N ILE A 80 12.00 -0.46 7.28
CA ILE A 80 10.88 -1.12 7.96
C ILE A 80 11.16 -2.61 8.12
N ALA A 81 11.72 -3.26 7.09
CA ALA A 81 11.99 -4.69 7.09
C ALA A 81 12.98 -5.09 8.20
N GLY A 82 14.07 -4.33 8.37
CA GLY A 82 15.04 -4.55 9.44
C GLY A 82 14.50 -4.23 10.82
N ALA A 83 13.71 -3.16 10.96
CA ALA A 83 13.05 -2.83 12.23
C ALA A 83 12.09 -3.93 12.69
N VAL A 84 11.29 -4.47 11.76
CA VAL A 84 10.37 -5.59 12.04
C VAL A 84 11.14 -6.87 12.35
N LEU A 85 12.22 -7.17 11.62
CA LEU A 85 13.04 -8.36 11.88
C LEU A 85 13.68 -8.30 13.27
N LYS A 86 14.21 -7.14 13.67
CA LYS A 86 14.77 -6.93 15.00
C LYS A 86 13.71 -7.15 16.08
N ARG A 87 12.50 -6.62 15.89
CA ARG A 87 11.38 -6.82 16.81
C ARG A 87 10.97 -8.29 16.87
N PHE A 88 10.89 -8.97 15.73
CA PHE A 88 10.55 -10.38 15.63
C PHE A 88 11.54 -11.25 16.42
N ARG A 89 12.85 -11.05 16.25
CA ARG A 89 13.91 -11.75 17.01
C ARG A 89 13.83 -11.48 18.51
N ALA A 90 13.48 -10.25 18.92
CA ALA A 90 13.30 -9.92 20.33
C ALA A 90 12.07 -10.60 20.95
N THR A 91 10.99 -10.79 20.18
CA THR A 91 9.76 -11.47 20.63
C THR A 91 9.90 -13.00 20.62
N HIS A 92 10.71 -13.56 19.72
CA HIS A 92 10.88 -15.01 19.55
C HIS A 92 12.36 -15.43 19.68
N PRO A 93 12.97 -15.34 20.87
CA PRO A 93 14.39 -15.61 21.06
C PRO A 93 14.78 -17.07 20.80
N SER A 94 13.83 -18.01 20.87
CA SER A 94 14.05 -19.44 20.60
C SER A 94 14.12 -19.77 19.11
N VAL A 95 13.67 -18.88 18.22
CA VAL A 95 13.64 -19.12 16.78
C VAL A 95 14.96 -18.64 16.16
N MET A 96 15.80 -19.59 15.73
CA MET A 96 17.05 -19.29 15.03
C MET A 96 16.77 -18.88 13.58
N VAL A 97 16.82 -17.57 13.32
CA VAL A 97 16.56 -16.96 12.02
C VAL A 97 17.87 -16.64 11.28
N ASN A 98 18.19 -17.46 10.28
CA ASN A 98 19.37 -17.28 9.40
C ASN A 98 19.00 -16.60 8.07
N PHE A 99 18.25 -15.51 8.13
CA PHE A 99 17.97 -14.67 6.97
C PHE A 99 18.07 -13.20 7.34
N GLU A 100 18.32 -12.38 6.33
CA GLU A 100 18.40 -10.92 6.45
C GLU A 100 17.12 -10.24 5.99
N ALA A 101 16.88 -9.02 6.46
CA ALA A 101 15.67 -8.26 6.12
C ALA A 101 15.55 -7.97 4.61
N GLN A 102 16.68 -7.81 3.92
CA GLN A 102 16.74 -7.61 2.47
C GLN A 102 16.28 -8.84 1.67
N GLU A 103 16.25 -10.02 2.28
CA GLU A 103 15.85 -11.27 1.65
C GLU A 103 14.33 -11.51 1.72
N ALA A 104 13.55 -10.60 2.31
CA ALA A 104 12.10 -10.77 2.52
C ALA A 104 11.33 -11.13 1.22
N PHE A 105 11.71 -10.56 0.08
CA PHE A 105 11.07 -10.91 -1.21
C PHE A 105 11.45 -12.30 -1.71
N LEU A 106 12.68 -12.76 -1.43
CA LEU A 106 13.09 -14.14 -1.72
C LEU A 106 12.33 -15.13 -0.82
N LEU A 107 12.17 -14.79 0.46
CA LEU A 107 11.36 -15.56 1.40
C LEU A 107 9.89 -15.64 0.96
N LEU A 108 9.31 -14.54 0.47
CA LEU A 108 7.96 -14.55 -0.10
C LEU A 108 7.86 -15.48 -1.32
N ALA A 109 8.84 -15.46 -2.23
CA ALA A 109 8.88 -16.38 -3.36
C ALA A 109 9.01 -17.85 -2.93
N PHE A 110 9.71 -18.12 -1.82
CA PHE A 110 9.75 -19.44 -1.21
C PHE A 110 8.38 -19.84 -0.64
N ILE A 111 7.70 -18.95 0.11
CA ILE A 111 6.35 -19.18 0.65
C ILE A 111 5.36 -19.46 -0.48
N GLN A 112 5.40 -18.70 -1.58
CA GLN A 112 4.53 -18.89 -2.75
C GLN A 112 4.62 -20.31 -3.33
N ARG A 113 5.80 -20.95 -3.28
CA ARG A 113 6.00 -22.32 -3.77
C ARG A 113 5.47 -23.37 -2.80
N ARG A 114 5.51 -23.09 -1.50
CA ARG A 114 5.15 -24.04 -0.43
C ARG A 114 3.66 -23.97 -0.08
N ASN A 115 3.16 -22.76 0.14
CA ASN A 115 1.77 -22.50 0.53
C ASN A 115 1.24 -21.24 -0.18
N LYS A 116 0.52 -21.47 -1.29
CA LYS A 116 -0.07 -20.39 -2.09
C LYS A 116 -1.10 -19.55 -1.32
N GLU A 117 -1.84 -20.16 -0.41
CA GLU A 117 -2.87 -19.46 0.38
C GLU A 117 -2.24 -18.45 1.33
N VAL A 118 -1.21 -18.87 2.08
CA VAL A 118 -0.46 -17.97 2.97
C VAL A 118 0.21 -16.85 2.16
N ALA A 119 0.83 -17.18 1.02
CA ALA A 119 1.42 -16.18 0.14
C ALA A 119 0.40 -15.15 -0.37
N THR A 120 -0.79 -15.59 -0.75
CA THR A 120 -1.88 -14.72 -1.23
C THR A 120 -2.31 -13.73 -0.14
N ASN A 121 -2.40 -14.18 1.11
CA ASN A 121 -2.72 -13.31 2.25
C ASN A 121 -1.61 -12.27 2.51
N ILE A 122 -0.35 -12.67 2.37
CA ILE A 122 0.80 -11.76 2.52
C ILE A 122 0.82 -10.73 1.38
N GLU A 123 0.62 -11.14 0.13
CA GLU A 123 0.53 -10.24 -1.03
C GLU A 123 -0.59 -9.21 -0.86
N ARG A 124 -1.74 -9.63 -0.32
CA ARG A 124 -2.84 -8.72 -0.01
C ARG A 124 -2.42 -7.60 0.96
N LEU A 125 -1.59 -7.89 1.97
CA LEU A 125 -1.07 -6.86 2.89
C LEU A 125 -0.19 -5.85 2.16
N ASN A 126 0.69 -6.31 1.27
CA ASN A 126 1.53 -5.43 0.45
C ASN A 126 0.68 -4.56 -0.49
N ALA A 127 -0.33 -5.14 -1.13
CA ALA A 127 -1.24 -4.40 -2.00
C ALA A 127 -2.02 -3.33 -1.23
N ILE A 128 -2.52 -3.64 -0.03
CA ILE A 128 -3.18 -2.65 0.85
C ILE A 128 -2.21 -1.54 1.25
N HIS A 129 -0.96 -1.86 1.58
CA HIS A 129 0.08 -0.86 1.86
C HIS A 129 0.28 0.10 0.68
N ILE A 130 0.48 -0.45 -0.53
CA ILE A 130 0.67 0.34 -1.76
C ILE A 130 -0.56 1.22 -2.03
N MET A 131 -1.75 0.64 -1.90
CA MET A 131 -3.03 1.32 -2.10
C MET A 131 -3.20 2.50 -1.13
N LEU A 132 -3.05 2.27 0.18
CA LEU A 132 -3.21 3.30 1.22
C LEU A 132 -2.19 4.44 1.06
N ARG A 133 -0.96 4.10 0.67
CA ARG A 133 0.06 5.09 0.35
C ARG A 133 -0.37 6.02 -0.79
N ASN A 134 -0.86 5.44 -1.88
CA ASN A 134 -1.32 6.22 -3.03
C ASN A 134 -2.60 7.02 -2.70
N ILE A 135 -3.55 6.44 -1.97
CA ILE A 135 -4.76 7.13 -1.48
C ILE A 135 -4.39 8.32 -0.59
N SER A 136 -3.45 8.15 0.34
CA SER A 136 -2.94 9.25 1.19
C SER A 136 -2.42 10.41 0.34
N PHE A 137 -1.61 10.11 -0.67
CA PHE A 137 -1.11 11.14 -1.58
C PHE A 137 -2.23 11.78 -2.42
N ALA A 138 -3.21 11.01 -2.90
CA ALA A 138 -4.37 11.54 -3.62
C ALA A 138 -5.18 12.52 -2.76
N PHE A 139 -5.43 12.20 -1.49
CA PHE A 139 -6.10 13.10 -0.56
C PHE A 139 -5.29 14.37 -0.27
N LEU A 140 -3.96 14.28 -0.22
CA LEU A 140 -3.12 15.47 -0.11
C LEU A 140 -3.31 16.39 -1.32
N LEU A 141 -3.26 15.84 -2.54
CA LEU A 141 -3.44 16.64 -3.74
C LEU A 141 -4.85 17.25 -3.82
N LEU A 142 -5.89 16.49 -3.44
CA LEU A 142 -7.25 17.02 -3.33
C LEU A 142 -7.35 18.13 -2.28
N THR A 143 -6.63 18.01 -1.16
CA THR A 143 -6.54 19.08 -0.15
C THR A 143 -5.97 20.35 -0.77
N VAL A 144 -4.85 20.24 -1.50
CA VAL A 144 -4.24 21.39 -2.18
C VAL A 144 -5.19 22.00 -3.20
N ALA A 145 -5.87 21.17 -4.01
CA ALA A 145 -6.84 21.63 -5.00
C ALA A 145 -8.02 22.39 -4.34
N GLN A 146 -8.54 21.87 -3.23
CA GLN A 146 -9.61 22.51 -2.46
C GLN A 146 -9.15 23.82 -1.82
N LEU A 147 -7.91 23.89 -1.32
CA LEU A 147 -7.34 25.14 -0.80
C LEU A 147 -7.19 26.20 -1.90
N VAL A 148 -6.75 25.82 -3.09
CA VAL A 148 -6.67 26.75 -4.24
C VAL A 148 -8.05 27.30 -4.60
N GLU A 149 -9.06 26.44 -4.67
CA GLU A 149 -10.43 26.87 -4.97
C GLU A 149 -11.03 27.75 -3.87
N PHE A 150 -10.75 27.42 -2.61
CA PHE A 150 -11.12 28.26 -1.46
C PHE A 150 -10.53 29.67 -1.57
N LEU A 151 -9.25 29.79 -1.93
CA LEU A 151 -8.59 31.08 -2.13
C LEU A 151 -9.20 31.87 -3.31
N ARG A 152 -9.75 31.18 -4.32
CA ARG A 152 -10.40 31.81 -5.48
C ARG A 152 -11.80 32.34 -5.17
N ILE A 153 -12.63 31.55 -4.48
CA ILE A 153 -14.03 31.90 -4.17
C ILE A 153 -14.11 32.91 -3.02
N GLY A 154 -13.14 32.91 -2.12
CA GLY A 154 -13.07 33.81 -0.97
C GLY A 154 -13.38 33.12 0.36
N TRP A 155 -13.23 33.88 1.45
CA TRP A 155 -13.28 33.34 2.81
C TRP A 155 -14.71 32.99 3.24
N SER A 156 -15.06 31.71 3.13
CA SER A 156 -16.27 31.11 3.70
C SER A 156 -15.92 30.02 4.71
N VAL A 157 -16.54 30.03 5.89
CA VAL A 157 -16.32 29.01 6.93
C VAL A 157 -16.57 27.59 6.40
N TRP A 158 -17.55 27.44 5.52
CA TRP A 158 -17.87 26.16 4.87
C TRP A 158 -16.81 25.67 3.88
N GLY A 159 -16.00 26.58 3.34
CA GLY A 159 -14.91 26.24 2.41
C GLY A 159 -13.67 25.65 3.08
N VAL A 160 -13.49 25.86 4.40
CA VAL A 160 -12.33 25.36 5.15
C VAL A 160 -12.51 23.89 5.57
N PHE A 161 -13.76 23.45 5.74
CA PHE A 161 -14.06 22.11 6.25
C PHE A 161 -13.61 20.98 5.30
N PRO A 162 -13.92 21.00 3.99
CA PRO A 162 -13.48 19.94 3.06
C PRO A 162 -11.96 19.71 3.00
N PRO A 163 -11.10 20.74 2.82
CA PRO A 163 -9.65 20.53 2.79
C PRO A 163 -9.12 20.01 4.14
N LEU A 164 -9.68 20.46 5.27
CA LEU A 164 -9.28 19.94 6.58
C LEU A 164 -9.57 18.44 6.71
N VAL A 165 -10.76 18.00 6.31
CA VAL A 165 -11.14 16.57 6.36
C VAL A 165 -10.25 15.74 5.43
N LEU A 166 -10.02 16.19 4.20
CA LEU A 166 -9.15 15.50 3.24
C LEU A 166 -7.71 15.40 3.75
N PHE A 167 -7.20 16.46 4.39
CA PHE A 167 -5.88 16.46 4.98
C PHE A 167 -5.77 15.42 6.11
N LEU A 168 -6.75 15.39 7.02
CA LEU A 168 -6.79 14.38 8.08
C LEU A 168 -6.85 12.97 7.51
N LEU A 169 -7.71 12.71 6.51
CA LEU A 169 -7.79 11.42 5.82
C LEU A 169 -6.46 11.04 5.17
N SER A 170 -5.74 11.99 4.57
CA SER A 170 -4.39 11.78 4.06
C SER A 170 -3.43 11.29 5.15
N LEU A 171 -3.45 11.93 6.32
CA LEU A 171 -2.60 11.54 7.46
C LEU A 171 -2.97 10.16 8.01
N PHE A 172 -4.26 9.86 8.16
CA PHE A 172 -4.74 8.55 8.63
C PHE A 172 -4.38 7.44 7.65
N ALA A 173 -4.61 7.64 6.35
CA ALA A 173 -4.24 6.68 5.31
C ALA A 173 -2.73 6.44 5.26
N GLY A 174 -1.91 7.49 5.40
CA GLY A 174 -0.45 7.38 5.44
C GLY A 174 0.03 6.56 6.63
N LYS A 175 -0.48 6.85 7.85
CA LYS A 175 -0.15 6.05 9.05
C LYS A 175 -0.63 4.61 8.96
N ALA A 176 -1.83 4.38 8.42
CA ALA A 176 -2.34 3.03 8.19
C ALA A 176 -1.47 2.28 7.17
N GLY A 177 -1.01 2.95 6.12
CA GLY A 177 -0.08 2.40 5.14
C GLY A 177 1.21 1.86 5.77
N VAL A 178 1.81 2.59 6.71
CA VAL A 178 3.00 2.13 7.45
C VAL A 178 2.70 0.84 8.24
N ARG A 179 1.56 0.78 8.94
CA ARG A 179 1.16 -0.42 9.71
C ARG A 179 1.00 -1.65 8.81
N PHE A 180 0.41 -1.49 7.62
CA PHE A 180 0.28 -2.60 6.69
C PHE A 180 1.64 -3.05 6.11
N ALA A 181 2.60 -2.14 5.94
CA ALA A 181 3.97 -2.53 5.60
C ALA A 181 4.64 -3.34 6.70
N GLU A 182 4.47 -2.95 7.97
CA GLU A 182 4.99 -3.70 9.11
C GLU A 182 4.38 -5.11 9.19
N LEU A 183 3.06 -5.21 9.02
CA LEU A 183 2.33 -6.48 9.01
C LEU A 183 2.77 -7.38 7.85
N PHE A 184 3.03 -6.81 6.66
CA PHE A 184 3.53 -7.55 5.52
C PHE A 184 4.86 -8.25 5.83
N PHE A 185 5.85 -7.51 6.36
CA PHE A 185 7.15 -8.11 6.71
C PHE A 185 7.04 -9.09 7.87
N LEU A 186 6.23 -8.77 8.88
CA LEU A 186 6.03 -9.65 10.03
C LEU A 186 5.44 -11.00 9.59
N ALA A 187 4.42 -10.97 8.73
CA ALA A 187 3.78 -12.18 8.21
C ALA A 187 4.74 -13.05 7.39
N ILE A 188 5.69 -12.46 6.65
CA ILE A 188 6.76 -13.21 5.97
C ILE A 188 7.63 -13.95 7.00
N TYR A 189 8.10 -13.24 8.03
CA TYR A 189 9.00 -13.82 9.02
C TYR A 189 8.32 -14.90 9.86
N GLU A 190 7.06 -14.69 10.26
CA GLU A 190 6.24 -15.67 10.97
C GLU A 190 5.97 -16.92 10.11
N ALA A 191 5.65 -16.75 8.82
CA ALA A 191 5.41 -17.87 7.92
C ALA A 191 6.66 -18.75 7.73
N ILE A 192 7.85 -18.14 7.59
CA ILE A 192 9.11 -18.90 7.48
C ILE A 192 9.46 -19.60 8.80
N ALA A 193 9.26 -18.92 9.94
CA ALA A 193 9.50 -19.52 11.25
C ALA A 193 8.58 -20.73 11.49
N ALA A 194 7.30 -20.63 11.12
CA ALA A 194 6.34 -21.71 11.23
C ALA A 194 6.70 -22.92 10.35
N ASP A 195 7.16 -22.70 9.11
CA ASP A 195 7.60 -23.78 8.22
C ASP A 195 8.79 -24.55 8.80
N ARG A 196 9.73 -23.86 9.47
CA ARG A 196 10.88 -24.52 10.12
C ARG A 196 10.48 -25.36 11.32
N LEU A 197 9.62 -24.83 12.20
CA LEU A 197 9.17 -25.56 13.39
C LEU A 197 8.47 -26.88 13.02
N GLN A 198 7.63 -26.87 11.97
CA GLN A 198 6.99 -28.09 11.48
C GLN A 198 8.02 -29.12 11.00
N VAL A 199 9.07 -28.69 10.30
CA VAL A 199 10.13 -29.60 9.83
C VAL A 199 10.91 -30.18 11.02
N GLU A 200 11.28 -29.38 12.01
CA GLU A 200 12.01 -29.84 13.20
C GLU A 200 11.21 -30.85 14.03
N GLU A 201 9.90 -30.59 14.21
CA GLU A 201 8.98 -31.46 14.94
C GLU A 201 8.74 -32.79 14.20
N LEU A 202 8.59 -32.75 12.86
CA LEU A 202 8.41 -33.96 12.04
C LEU A 202 9.67 -34.82 11.94
N VAL A 203 10.87 -34.22 12.01
CA VAL A 203 12.14 -34.93 11.81
C VAL A 203 12.76 -35.39 13.15
N GLY A 204 12.18 -35.03 14.30
CA GLY A 204 12.75 -35.37 15.60
C GLY A 204 14.19 -34.86 15.73
N TYR A 205 14.46 -33.67 15.20
CA TYR A 205 15.81 -33.15 15.05
C TYR A 205 16.40 -32.81 16.43
N LYS A 206 17.24 -33.71 16.97
CA LYS A 206 18.14 -33.37 18.07
C LYS A 206 19.17 -32.36 17.55
N PRO A 207 19.23 -31.12 18.08
CA PRO A 207 20.23 -30.17 17.65
C PRO A 207 21.62 -30.77 17.90
N ARG A 208 22.43 -30.86 16.84
CA ARG A 208 23.86 -31.17 17.02
C ARG A 208 24.45 -30.00 17.78
N GLU A 209 24.77 -30.23 19.05
CA GLU A 209 25.65 -29.37 19.81
C GLU A 209 26.89 -29.11 18.94
N CYS A 210 27.09 -27.85 18.54
CA CYS A 210 28.36 -27.43 17.97
C CYS A 210 29.43 -27.74 19.00
N GLN A 211 30.14 -28.86 18.81
CA GLN A 211 31.39 -29.10 19.49
C GLN A 211 32.34 -28.00 19.05
N ALA A 212 32.50 -27.01 19.94
CA ALA A 212 33.59 -26.07 19.89
C ALA A 212 34.88 -26.87 20.11
N SER A 213 35.62 -27.05 19.02
CA SER A 213 37.03 -27.47 19.04
C SER A 213 37.91 -26.24 18.90
#